data_AF-A0A971T6F3-F1
#
_entry.id   AF-A0A971T6F3-F1
#
_cell.length_a   1.000
_cell.length_b   1.000
_cell.length_c   1.000
_cell.angle_alpha   90.00
_cell.angle_beta   90.00
_cell.angle_gamma   90.00
#
_symmetry.space_group_name_H-M   'P 1'
#
loop_
_entity.id
_entity.type
_entity.pdbx_description
1 polymer ?
#
loop_
_entity_poly.entity_id
_entity_poly.type
_entity_poly.pdbx_seq_one_letter_code
_entity_poly.pdbx_strand_id
1 'polypeptide(L)'
;MDVPFFDHPVLNSPYEYPKRHWELDKDGQPTQRIIENRRRAEFITPIPKARKQRKQQAELVLGTAEDISTDTQQYDIQAVINEVRRHVDEWRLLPNQSDWKVTPETARLLVHWRHHQFSGMRPFFCQVEAVETLIWLTEAAPNTTKGRQFLDHLERARIDANPELLRIALKLATGAGKTTVMAMIIAWQTINAVRYKSSKRFSRAFLVVAPGITIKDRLRVLQPGDPDSYYAKRELVPADLLPEVHKAKIVITNYHAFKLRETLPLAKGTRSLLTGRGEKLLTTETEGQMIQRVMGSLMGIKNVMVINDEAHHCYR
;
A
#
# COMPACT_ATOMS: atom_id res chain seq x y z
N MET A 1 1.94 42.36 -7.21
CA MET A 1 2.92 41.38 -7.70
C MET A 1 2.22 40.05 -7.61
N ASP A 2 1.73 39.54 -8.74
CA ASP A 2 1.21 38.19 -8.81
C ASP A 2 2.35 37.24 -8.48
N VAL A 3 2.06 36.26 -7.64
CA VAL A 3 3.04 35.31 -7.13
C VAL A 3 2.73 34.00 -7.84
N PRO A 4 3.44 33.66 -8.94
CA PRO A 4 3.06 32.58 -9.86
C PRO A 4 2.79 31.23 -9.22
N PHE A 5 3.44 30.95 -8.07
CA PHE A 5 3.18 29.77 -7.27
C PHE A 5 1.73 29.63 -6.82
N PHE A 6 1.06 30.71 -6.39
CA PHE A 6 -0.29 30.62 -5.86
C PHE A 6 -1.34 30.45 -6.97
N ASP A 7 -1.06 30.95 -8.16
CA ASP A 7 -1.92 30.75 -9.33
C ASP A 7 -1.75 29.34 -9.92
N HIS A 8 -0.50 28.83 -9.93
CA HIS A 8 -0.15 27.52 -10.49
C HIS A 8 0.74 26.69 -9.55
N PRO A 9 0.21 26.21 -8.41
CA PRO A 9 1.01 25.47 -7.43
C PRO A 9 1.43 24.08 -7.93
N VAL A 10 0.67 23.51 -8.87
CA VAL A 10 0.92 22.17 -9.44
C VAL A 10 1.40 22.31 -10.88
N LEU A 11 2.67 21.97 -11.11
CA LEU A 11 3.34 22.15 -12.41
C LEU A 11 3.28 20.93 -13.35
N ASN A 12 2.87 19.77 -12.85
CA ASN A 12 2.94 18.49 -13.57
C ASN A 12 1.54 17.89 -13.74
N SER A 13 1.36 17.19 -14.85
CA SER A 13 0.22 16.30 -15.04
C SER A 13 0.24 15.15 -14.03
N PRO A 14 -0.90 14.75 -13.44
CA PRO A 14 -0.97 13.59 -12.54
C PRO A 14 -0.73 12.26 -13.27
N TYR A 15 -0.73 12.26 -14.60
CA TYR A 15 -0.60 11.06 -15.43
C TYR A 15 0.81 10.86 -16.00
N GLU A 16 1.66 11.89 -15.94
CA GLU A 16 3.00 11.86 -16.53
C GLU A 16 4.07 11.84 -15.46
N TYR A 17 5.29 11.46 -15.85
CA TYR A 17 6.45 11.55 -14.98
C TYR A 17 6.65 13.01 -14.50
N PRO A 18 6.82 13.26 -13.20
CA PRO A 18 7.01 14.61 -12.67
C PRO A 18 8.37 15.15 -13.08
N LYS A 19 8.40 16.15 -13.96
CA LYS A 19 9.63 16.72 -14.53
C LYS A 19 10.04 18.03 -13.88
N ARG A 20 9.13 18.69 -13.15
CA ARG A 20 9.36 20.04 -12.61
C ARG A 20 8.86 20.17 -11.18
N HIS A 21 9.46 21.05 -10.40
CA HIS A 21 8.89 21.44 -9.12
C HIS A 21 9.29 22.87 -8.75
N TRP A 22 8.49 23.49 -7.87
CA TRP A 22 8.84 24.76 -7.26
C TRP A 22 9.95 24.55 -6.22
N GLU A 23 11.02 25.34 -6.31
CA GLU A 23 12.04 25.41 -5.28
C GLU A 23 11.42 25.99 -3.99
N LEU A 24 11.68 25.33 -2.87
CA LEU A 24 11.33 25.83 -1.55
C LEU A 24 12.60 26.26 -0.82
N ASP A 25 12.52 27.35 -0.05
CA ASP A 25 13.58 27.76 0.85
C ASP A 25 13.65 26.88 2.11
N LYS A 26 14.59 27.21 3.02
CA LYS A 26 14.80 26.49 4.28
C LYS A 26 13.59 26.52 5.22
N ASP A 27 12.71 27.51 5.06
CA ASP A 27 11.48 27.67 5.82
C ASP A 27 10.26 27.06 5.09
N GLY A 28 10.49 26.36 3.97
CA GLY A 28 9.47 25.71 3.16
C GLY A 28 8.64 26.66 2.30
N GLN A 29 9.06 27.91 2.11
CA GLN A 29 8.36 28.88 1.29
C GLN A 29 8.82 28.82 -0.18
N PRO A 30 7.90 28.97 -1.14
CA PRO A 30 8.22 28.89 -2.56
C PRO A 30 9.01 30.12 -3.03
N THR A 31 10.21 29.90 -3.57
CA THR A 31 11.11 30.96 -4.05
C THR A 31 10.70 31.53 -5.41
N GLN A 32 9.59 31.05 -5.98
CA GLN A 32 9.12 31.33 -7.35
C GLN A 32 10.06 30.82 -8.45
N ARG A 33 11.06 30.00 -8.12
CA ARG A 33 11.93 29.35 -9.10
C ARG A 33 11.41 27.95 -9.41
N ILE A 34 11.40 27.61 -10.70
CA ILE A 34 11.07 26.26 -11.17
C ILE A 34 12.37 25.50 -11.40
N ILE A 35 12.46 24.31 -10.82
CA ILE A 35 13.56 23.37 -11.04
C ILE A 35 13.07 22.32 -12.03
N GLU A 36 13.83 22.11 -13.11
CA GLU A 36 13.54 21.18 -14.22
C GLU A 36 13.96 19.73 -13.91
N ASN A 37 13.62 19.25 -12.71
CA ASN A 37 13.71 17.84 -12.38
C ASN A 37 12.62 17.42 -11.37
N ARG A 38 12.52 16.10 -11.15
CA ARG A 38 11.67 15.53 -10.12
C ARG A 38 12.15 15.95 -8.74
N ARG A 39 11.22 16.42 -7.90
CA ARG A 39 11.49 16.70 -6.49
C ARG A 39 11.96 15.45 -5.74
N ARG A 40 13.08 15.57 -5.01
CA ARG A 40 13.58 14.51 -4.12
C ARG A 40 12.61 14.23 -2.98
N ALA A 41 12.62 13.00 -2.47
CA ALA A 41 11.89 12.65 -1.26
C ALA A 41 12.60 13.29 -0.07
N GLU A 42 11.91 14.20 0.62
CA GLU A 42 12.36 14.87 1.84
C GLU A 42 11.19 14.90 2.82
N PHE A 43 11.46 14.62 4.10
CA PHE A 43 10.49 14.80 5.18
C PHE A 43 10.58 16.25 5.67
N ILE A 44 9.87 17.14 4.97
CA ILE A 44 9.72 18.53 5.41
C ILE A 44 8.43 18.58 6.21
N THR A 45 8.50 18.86 7.51
CA THR A 45 7.32 19.17 8.32
C THR A 45 6.88 20.60 7.99
N PRO A 46 5.85 20.80 7.16
CA PRO A 46 5.40 22.13 6.82
C PRO A 46 4.44 22.55 7.94
N ILE A 47 4.98 23.04 9.06
CA ILE A 47 4.18 23.86 9.96
C ILE A 47 4.33 25.28 9.42
N PRO A 48 3.34 25.83 8.68
CA PRO A 48 3.35 27.26 8.37
C PRO A 48 3.33 28.01 9.70
N LYS A 49 4.46 28.62 10.08
CA LYS A 49 4.51 29.48 11.25
C LYS A 49 3.55 30.64 11.01
N ALA A 50 2.58 30.81 11.92
CA ALA A 50 1.62 31.90 11.86
C ALA A 50 2.37 33.25 11.74
N ARG A 51 1.91 34.11 10.82
CA ARG A 51 2.52 35.41 10.47
C ARG A 51 2.68 36.41 11.63
N LYS A 52 2.22 36.09 12.85
CA LYS A 52 2.37 36.91 14.05
C LYS A 52 2.90 36.06 15.20
N GLN A 53 4.21 36.13 15.46
CA GLN A 53 4.79 35.61 16.68
C GLN A 53 4.46 36.57 17.84
N ARG A 54 3.57 36.15 18.75
CA ARG A 54 3.57 36.64 20.14
C ARG A 54 4.28 35.60 21.01
N LYS A 55 5.11 36.10 21.95
CA LYS A 55 6.05 35.35 22.78
C LYS A 55 5.43 34.13 23.47
N GLN A 56 6.21 33.03 23.39
CA GLN A 56 6.30 31.85 24.28
C GLN A 56 5.07 31.50 25.11
N GLN A 57 4.31 30.52 24.59
CA GLN A 57 3.66 29.50 25.40
C GLN A 57 4.04 28.16 24.77
N ALA A 58 4.47 27.20 25.60
CA ALA A 58 4.83 25.87 25.13
C ALA A 58 3.62 25.26 24.40
N GLU A 59 3.75 25.08 23.09
CA GLU A 59 2.75 24.39 22.28
C GLU A 59 2.68 22.94 22.76
N LEU A 60 1.50 22.55 23.25
CA LEU A 60 1.13 21.15 23.40
C LEU A 60 1.15 20.52 22.01
N VAL A 61 2.24 19.80 21.73
CA VAL A 61 2.42 18.98 20.53
C VAL A 61 1.31 17.93 20.53
N LEU A 62 0.31 18.11 19.67
CA LEU A 62 -0.65 17.07 19.32
C LEU A 62 0.12 16.00 18.56
N GLY A 63 0.46 14.92 19.28
CA GLY A 63 1.29 13.82 18.82
C GLY A 63 0.85 13.24 17.47
N THR A 64 1.54 13.66 16.42
CA THR A 64 1.78 12.86 15.23
C THR A 64 2.92 11.89 15.54
N ALA A 65 2.95 10.73 14.88
CA ALA A 65 3.86 9.61 15.12
C ALA A 65 5.36 9.89 14.83
N GLU A 66 5.81 11.13 15.01
CA GLU A 66 7.16 11.63 14.75
C GLU A 66 8.05 11.64 16.00
N ASP A 67 7.50 11.31 17.18
CA ASP A 67 8.21 11.37 18.47
C ASP A 67 9.22 10.22 18.72
N ILE A 68 9.57 9.42 17.70
CA ILE A 68 10.39 8.19 17.87
C ILE A 68 11.58 8.07 16.88
N SER A 69 11.74 8.94 15.88
CA SER A 69 12.87 8.83 14.92
C SER A 69 13.98 9.83 15.22
N THR A 70 15.21 9.36 15.44
CA THR A 70 16.40 10.23 15.51
C THR A 70 16.71 10.84 14.14
N ASP A 71 17.31 12.04 14.10
CA ASP A 71 17.70 12.74 12.85
C ASP A 71 18.52 11.86 11.88
N THR A 72 19.35 10.97 12.42
CA THR A 72 20.13 9.98 11.67
C THR A 72 19.28 8.94 10.94
N GLN A 73 18.19 8.47 11.53
CA GLN A 73 17.27 7.51 10.90
C GLN A 73 16.50 8.17 9.76
N GLN A 74 16.10 9.44 9.93
CA GLN A 74 15.40 10.17 8.88
C GLN A 74 16.28 10.37 7.63
N TYR A 75 17.55 10.71 7.82
CA TYR A 75 18.50 10.88 6.71
C TYR A 75 18.72 9.56 5.94
N ASP A 76 18.90 8.45 6.65
CA ASP A 76 19.09 7.13 6.02
C ASP A 76 17.85 6.69 5.23
N ILE A 77 16.65 6.89 5.78
CA ILE A 77 15.39 6.58 5.09
C ILE A 77 15.23 7.41 3.81
N GLN A 78 15.53 8.72 3.84
CA GLN A 78 15.45 9.57 2.65
C GLN A 78 16.44 9.13 1.57
N ALA A 79 17.66 8.76 1.95
CA ALA A 79 18.68 8.27 1.03
C ALA A 79 18.20 6.98 0.32
N VAL A 80 17.72 5.99 1.08
CA VAL A 80 17.22 4.73 0.55
C VAL A 80 16.03 4.94 -0.40
N ILE A 81 15.06 5.79 -0.04
CA ILE A 81 13.90 6.08 -0.90
C ILE A 81 14.33 6.69 -2.24
N ASN A 82 15.22 7.69 -2.20
CA ASN A 82 15.70 8.34 -3.41
C ASN A 82 16.53 7.39 -4.29
N GLU A 83 17.29 6.48 -3.70
CA GLU A 83 18.07 5.48 -4.44
C GLU A 83 17.17 4.43 -5.11
N VAL A 84 16.14 3.92 -4.40
CA VAL A 84 15.15 3.01 -4.99
C VAL A 84 14.42 3.69 -6.15
N ARG A 85 13.99 4.95 -5.99
CA ARG A 85 13.37 5.72 -7.09
C ARG A 85 14.27 5.80 -8.31
N ARG A 86 15.55 6.13 -8.12
CA ARG A 86 16.53 6.19 -9.21
C ARG A 86 16.63 4.84 -9.93
N HIS A 87 16.71 3.73 -9.21
CA HIS A 87 16.80 2.40 -9.81
C HIS A 87 15.53 1.96 -10.54
N VAL A 88 14.35 2.31 -9.99
CA VAL A 88 13.07 2.07 -10.67
C VAL A 88 12.97 2.93 -11.94
N ASP A 89 13.45 4.18 -11.91
CA ASP A 89 13.49 5.07 -13.07
C ASP A 89 14.44 4.52 -14.16
N GLU A 90 15.64 4.08 -13.79
CA GLU A 90 16.59 3.41 -14.70
C GLU A 90 15.99 2.14 -15.32
N TRP A 91 15.35 1.31 -14.50
CA TRP A 91 14.68 0.09 -14.95
C TRP A 91 13.49 0.39 -15.89
N ARG A 92 12.72 1.45 -15.61
CA ARG A 92 11.61 1.88 -16.47
C ARG A 92 12.08 2.33 -17.86
N LEU A 93 13.29 2.90 -17.96
CA LEU A 93 13.88 3.39 -19.20
C LEU A 93 14.53 2.30 -20.07
N LEU A 94 14.58 1.06 -19.60
CA LEU A 94 15.13 -0.06 -20.39
C LEU A 94 14.27 -0.29 -21.65
N PRO A 95 14.89 -0.27 -22.85
CA PRO A 95 14.15 -0.32 -24.12
C PRO A 95 13.53 -1.70 -24.40
N ASN A 96 14.22 -2.78 -24.02
CA ASN A 96 13.77 -4.14 -24.29
C ASN A 96 13.05 -4.73 -23.08
N GLN A 97 11.89 -5.33 -23.32
CA GLN A 97 11.09 -6.00 -22.28
C GLN A 97 11.81 -7.21 -21.67
N SER A 98 12.71 -7.87 -22.43
CA SER A 98 13.54 -8.98 -21.93
C SER A 98 14.46 -8.56 -20.77
N ASP A 99 14.90 -7.30 -20.78
CA ASP A 99 15.87 -6.79 -19.83
C ASP A 99 15.21 -6.37 -18.51
N TRP A 100 13.86 -6.34 -18.47
CA TRP A 100 13.10 -5.99 -17.28
C TRP A 100 13.22 -7.04 -16.18
N LYS A 101 13.64 -8.28 -16.50
CA LYS A 101 13.82 -9.39 -15.55
C LYS A 101 12.56 -9.68 -14.71
N VAL A 102 11.39 -9.56 -15.34
CA VAL A 102 10.07 -9.89 -14.77
C VAL A 102 9.43 -11.04 -15.56
N THR A 103 8.37 -11.64 -15.03
CA THR A 103 7.59 -12.62 -15.79
C THR A 103 6.95 -12.01 -17.04
N PRO A 104 6.66 -12.82 -18.08
CA PRO A 104 5.92 -12.39 -19.27
C PRO A 104 4.58 -11.70 -18.96
N GLU A 105 3.84 -12.20 -17.97
CA GLU A 105 2.56 -11.65 -17.50
C GLU A 105 2.76 -10.27 -16.87
N THR A 106 3.79 -10.12 -16.04
CA THR A 106 4.14 -8.83 -15.47
C THR A 106 4.57 -7.85 -16.55
N ALA A 107 5.38 -8.28 -17.54
CA ALA A 107 5.75 -7.44 -18.68
C ALA A 107 4.52 -6.96 -19.47
N ARG A 108 3.56 -7.85 -19.75
CA ARG A 108 2.28 -7.47 -20.39
C ARG A 108 1.50 -6.44 -19.57
N LEU A 109 1.39 -6.62 -18.26
CA LEU A 109 0.71 -5.66 -17.38
C LEU A 109 1.42 -4.30 -17.35
N LEU A 110 2.74 -4.28 -17.29
CA LEU A 110 3.53 -3.05 -17.33
C LEU A 110 3.35 -2.30 -18.65
N VAL A 111 3.40 -3.01 -19.79
CA VAL A 111 3.12 -2.42 -21.11
C VAL A 111 1.71 -1.84 -21.15
N HIS A 112 0.73 -2.58 -20.62
CA HIS A 112 -0.65 -2.13 -20.53
C HIS A 112 -0.76 -0.83 -19.71
N TRP A 113 -0.22 -0.79 -18.50
CA TRP A 113 -0.31 0.42 -17.66
C TRP A 113 0.47 1.62 -18.18
N ARG A 114 1.57 1.40 -18.91
CA ARG A 114 2.43 2.48 -19.45
C ARG A 114 1.93 3.05 -20.77
N HIS A 115 1.34 2.23 -21.64
CA HIS A 115 1.14 2.59 -23.04
C HIS A 115 -0.28 2.35 -23.56
N HIS A 116 -1.15 1.68 -22.79
CA HIS A 116 -2.52 1.45 -23.24
C HIS A 116 -3.29 2.76 -23.40
N GLN A 117 -4.08 2.83 -24.47
CA GLN A 117 -5.01 3.92 -24.74
C GLN A 117 -6.32 3.63 -23.99
N PHE A 118 -6.38 4.05 -22.73
CA PHE A 118 -7.57 3.89 -21.89
C PHE A 118 -8.75 4.68 -22.46
N SER A 119 -9.91 4.06 -22.54
CA SER A 119 -11.15 4.73 -22.96
C SER A 119 -11.73 5.61 -21.86
N GLY A 120 -11.46 5.25 -20.59
CA GLY A 120 -11.95 5.96 -19.41
C GLY A 120 -10.85 6.44 -18.46
N MET A 121 -11.04 6.17 -17.17
CA MET A 121 -10.07 6.56 -16.14
C MET A 121 -8.78 5.77 -16.26
N ARG A 122 -7.72 6.40 -16.78
CA ARG A 122 -6.36 5.83 -16.75
C ARG A 122 -5.70 5.98 -15.38
N PRO A 123 -4.78 5.07 -15.00
CA PRO A 123 -4.01 5.20 -13.77
C PRO A 123 -3.18 6.48 -13.71
N PHE A 124 -3.06 7.07 -12.51
CA PHE A 124 -2.10 8.14 -12.27
C PHE A 124 -0.67 7.61 -12.28
N PHE A 125 0.29 8.46 -12.63
CA PHE A 125 1.71 8.08 -12.61
C PHE A 125 2.12 7.53 -11.23
N CYS A 126 1.68 8.16 -10.14
CA CYS A 126 1.99 7.70 -8.78
C CYS A 126 1.40 6.33 -8.44
N GLN A 127 0.26 5.95 -9.05
CA GLN A 127 -0.32 4.62 -8.88
C GLN A 127 0.53 3.57 -9.61
N VAL A 128 0.91 3.86 -10.86
CA VAL A 128 1.78 3.00 -11.66
C VAL A 128 3.13 2.84 -10.97
N GLU A 129 3.76 3.94 -10.55
CA GLU A 129 5.04 3.93 -9.86
C GLU A 129 5.02 3.10 -8.57
N ALA A 130 3.94 3.19 -7.77
CA ALA A 130 3.81 2.43 -6.54
C ALA A 130 3.82 0.91 -6.81
N VAL A 131 3.11 0.47 -7.85
CA VAL A 131 3.05 -0.95 -8.25
C VAL A 131 4.35 -1.38 -8.91
N GLU A 132 4.94 -0.54 -9.77
CA GLU A 132 6.24 -0.77 -10.40
C GLU A 132 7.36 -0.96 -9.37
N THR A 133 7.36 -0.15 -8.31
CA THR A 133 8.34 -0.27 -7.23
C THR A 133 8.20 -1.63 -6.52
N LEU A 134 6.97 -2.07 -6.26
CA LEU A 134 6.72 -3.37 -5.64
C LEU A 134 7.10 -4.53 -6.57
N ILE A 135 6.80 -4.42 -7.87
CA ILE A 135 7.22 -5.37 -8.90
C ILE A 135 8.74 -5.44 -8.98
N TRP A 136 9.41 -4.29 -9.02
CA TRP A 136 10.86 -4.21 -9.11
C TRP A 136 11.50 -4.90 -7.91
N LEU A 137 11.03 -4.62 -6.69
CA LEU A 137 11.52 -5.28 -5.47
C LEU A 137 11.28 -6.81 -5.50
N THR A 138 10.15 -7.26 -6.05
CA THR A 138 9.75 -8.68 -5.98
C THR A 138 10.40 -9.53 -7.08
N GLU A 139 10.55 -8.99 -8.29
CA GLU A 139 10.94 -9.75 -9.47
C GLU A 139 12.30 -9.34 -10.04
N ALA A 140 12.57 -8.04 -10.18
CA ALA A 140 13.78 -7.57 -10.84
C ALA A 140 14.98 -7.49 -9.89
N ALA A 141 14.78 -6.95 -8.68
CA ALA A 141 15.80 -6.71 -7.68
C ALA A 141 16.60 -7.97 -7.30
N PRO A 142 15.99 -9.17 -7.09
CA PRO A 142 16.73 -10.40 -6.80
C PRO A 142 17.74 -10.80 -7.89
N ASN A 143 17.53 -10.33 -9.12
CA ASN A 143 18.34 -10.64 -10.30
C ASN A 143 19.41 -9.58 -10.60
N THR A 144 19.66 -8.65 -9.67
CA THR A 144 20.67 -7.60 -9.78
C THR A 144 21.47 -7.46 -8.49
N THR A 145 22.76 -7.13 -8.60
CA THR A 145 23.62 -6.96 -7.41
C THR A 145 23.13 -5.83 -6.50
N LYS A 146 22.76 -4.69 -7.09
CA LYS A 146 22.22 -3.54 -6.36
C LYS A 146 20.86 -3.83 -5.74
N GLY A 147 19.95 -4.49 -6.49
CA GLY A 147 18.66 -4.89 -5.95
C GLY A 147 18.77 -5.82 -4.74
N ARG A 148 19.72 -6.76 -4.74
CA ARG A 148 19.99 -7.62 -3.56
C ARG A 148 20.41 -6.82 -2.33
N GLN A 149 21.20 -5.76 -2.49
CA GLN A 149 21.59 -4.89 -1.36
C GLN A 149 20.36 -4.25 -0.68
N PHE A 150 19.36 -3.81 -1.46
CA PHE A 150 18.10 -3.31 -0.91
C PHE A 150 17.29 -4.41 -0.23
N LEU A 151 17.23 -5.60 -0.82
CA LEU A 151 16.52 -6.72 -0.21
C LEU A 151 17.16 -7.13 1.11
N ASP A 152 18.49 -7.14 1.20
CA ASP A 152 19.21 -7.39 2.45
C ASP A 152 18.93 -6.31 3.50
N HIS A 153 18.86 -5.05 3.08
CA HIS A 153 18.46 -3.95 3.98
C HIS A 153 17.03 -4.12 4.49
N LEU A 154 16.07 -4.44 3.61
CA LEU A 154 14.69 -4.71 4.00
C LEU A 154 14.56 -5.92 4.92
N GLU A 155 15.39 -6.95 4.70
CA GLU A 155 15.42 -8.14 5.53
C GLU A 155 15.96 -7.84 6.94
N ARG A 156 17.01 -7.03 7.07
CA ARG A 156 17.49 -6.55 8.37
C ARG A 156 16.42 -5.74 9.09
N ALA A 157 15.78 -4.79 8.40
CA ALA A 157 14.70 -4.00 8.98
C ALA A 157 13.50 -4.87 9.42
N ARG A 158 13.21 -5.96 8.68
CA ARG A 158 12.19 -6.95 9.06
C ARG A 158 12.58 -7.69 10.35
N ILE A 159 13.82 -8.17 10.45
CA ILE A 159 14.31 -8.88 11.63
C ILE A 159 14.24 -7.99 12.88
N ASP A 160 14.64 -6.72 12.74
CA ASP A 160 14.64 -5.77 13.85
C ASP A 160 13.22 -5.37 14.31
N ALA A 161 12.24 -5.38 13.41
CA ALA A 161 10.87 -4.95 13.71
C ALA A 161 9.92 -6.11 14.05
N ASN A 162 9.77 -7.09 13.15
CA ASN A 162 8.96 -8.29 13.35
C ASN A 162 9.45 -9.42 12.41
N PRO A 163 10.21 -10.41 12.92
CA PRO A 163 10.83 -11.44 12.10
C PRO A 163 9.83 -12.43 11.48
N GLU A 164 8.57 -12.46 11.92
CA GLU A 164 7.58 -13.43 11.45
C GLU A 164 6.90 -12.99 10.15
N LEU A 165 6.83 -11.68 9.88
CA LEU A 165 6.06 -11.13 8.76
C LEU A 165 6.87 -10.11 7.97
N LEU A 166 7.04 -10.36 6.68
CA LEU A 166 7.53 -9.34 5.75
C LEU A 166 6.44 -8.29 5.52
N ARG A 167 6.75 -7.03 5.82
CA ARG A 167 5.84 -5.89 5.66
C ARG A 167 6.46 -4.89 4.68
N ILE A 168 5.70 -4.53 3.66
CA ILE A 168 6.05 -3.46 2.74
C ILE A 168 4.94 -2.41 2.79
N ALA A 169 5.31 -1.16 3.03
CA ALA A 169 4.38 -0.05 3.09
C ALA A 169 4.50 0.82 1.84
N LEU A 170 3.38 1.09 1.18
CA LEU A 170 3.28 2.08 0.12
C LEU A 170 2.64 3.34 0.71
N LYS A 171 3.39 4.45 0.78
CA LYS A 171 2.88 5.74 1.26
C LYS A 171 2.31 6.53 0.09
N LEU A 172 1.00 6.72 0.08
CA LEU A 172 0.28 7.48 -0.96
C LEU A 172 -0.45 8.67 -0.34
N ALA A 173 -0.49 9.79 -1.07
CA ALA A 173 -1.26 10.95 -0.67
C ALA A 173 -2.77 10.65 -0.70
N THR A 174 -3.54 11.33 0.16
CA THR A 174 -5.01 11.28 0.13
C THR A 174 -5.51 11.74 -1.24
N GLY A 175 -6.46 11.01 -1.83
CA GLY A 175 -6.96 11.28 -3.18
C GLY A 175 -6.13 10.68 -4.31
N ALA A 176 -4.92 10.15 -4.06
CA ALA A 176 -4.09 9.51 -5.09
C ALA A 176 -4.66 8.18 -5.62
N GLY A 177 -5.75 7.66 -5.04
CA GLY A 177 -6.41 6.43 -5.48
C GLY A 177 -5.76 5.14 -4.96
N LYS A 178 -5.57 5.04 -3.64
CA LYS A 178 -5.04 3.84 -2.95
C LYS A 178 -5.71 2.54 -3.41
N THR A 179 -7.05 2.55 -3.53
CA THR A 179 -7.82 1.38 -3.96
C THR A 179 -7.48 0.93 -5.39
N THR A 180 -7.10 1.85 -6.29
CA THR A 180 -6.61 1.48 -7.64
C THR A 180 -5.32 0.69 -7.53
N VAL A 181 -4.39 1.13 -6.68
CA VAL A 181 -3.11 0.43 -6.43
C VAL A 181 -3.36 -0.95 -5.85
N MET A 182 -4.30 -1.09 -4.89
CA MET A 182 -4.70 -2.40 -4.37
C MET A 182 -5.21 -3.33 -5.47
N ALA A 183 -6.07 -2.82 -6.37
CA ALA A 183 -6.58 -3.60 -7.50
C ALA A 183 -5.44 -4.02 -8.44
N MET A 184 -4.53 -3.11 -8.80
CA MET A 184 -3.38 -3.42 -9.65
C MET A 184 -2.47 -4.48 -9.03
N ILE A 185 -2.19 -4.40 -7.72
CA ILE A 185 -1.41 -5.41 -7.00
C ILE A 185 -2.12 -6.76 -7.02
N ILE A 186 -3.43 -6.80 -6.71
CA ILE A 186 -4.21 -8.05 -6.73
C ILE A 186 -4.20 -8.67 -8.13
N ALA A 187 -4.36 -7.86 -9.18
CA ALA A 187 -4.31 -8.34 -10.56
C ALA A 187 -2.94 -8.95 -10.90
N TRP A 188 -1.85 -8.21 -10.65
CA TRP A 188 -0.49 -8.67 -10.89
C TRP A 188 -0.18 -9.99 -10.15
N GLN A 189 -0.52 -10.04 -8.86
CA GLN A 189 -0.31 -11.20 -8.01
C GLN A 189 -1.14 -12.41 -8.49
N THR A 190 -2.44 -12.21 -8.74
CA THR A 190 -3.35 -13.29 -9.14
C THR A 190 -2.96 -13.88 -10.48
N ILE A 191 -2.75 -13.04 -11.50
CA ILE A 191 -2.44 -13.50 -12.86
C ILE A 191 -1.17 -14.34 -12.84
N ASN A 192 -0.12 -13.85 -12.18
CA ASN A 192 1.14 -14.59 -12.05
C ASN A 192 0.97 -15.88 -11.23
N ALA A 193 0.23 -15.86 -10.12
CA ALA A 193 -0.01 -17.05 -9.29
C ALA A 193 -0.78 -18.14 -10.05
N VAL A 194 -1.70 -17.77 -10.95
CA VAL A 194 -2.45 -18.75 -11.74
C VAL A 194 -1.62 -19.30 -12.90
N ARG A 195 -0.87 -18.44 -13.59
CA ARG A 195 -0.02 -18.84 -14.73
C ARG A 195 1.20 -19.63 -14.28
N TYR A 196 1.75 -19.34 -13.11
CA TYR A 196 2.92 -20.01 -12.52
C TYR A 196 2.60 -20.67 -11.17
N LYS A 197 1.82 -21.75 -11.20
CA LYS A 197 1.36 -22.46 -9.99
C LYS A 197 2.48 -23.01 -9.09
N SER A 198 3.67 -23.26 -9.64
CA SER A 198 4.83 -23.73 -8.88
C SER A 198 5.58 -22.60 -8.15
N SER A 199 5.34 -21.33 -8.53
CA SER A 199 5.97 -20.18 -7.90
C SER A 199 5.35 -19.90 -6.54
N LYS A 200 6.19 -19.75 -5.52
CA LYS A 200 5.78 -19.31 -4.18
C LYS A 200 5.80 -17.78 -4.02
N ARG A 201 6.23 -17.04 -5.05
CA ARG A 201 6.40 -15.58 -4.99
C ARG A 201 5.09 -14.82 -5.10
N PHE A 202 4.08 -15.44 -5.70
CA PHE A 202 2.81 -14.80 -6.02
C PHE A 202 1.67 -15.41 -5.22
N SER A 203 0.65 -14.59 -4.96
CA SER A 203 -0.57 -15.01 -4.29
C SER A 203 -1.80 -14.83 -5.16
N ARG A 204 -2.78 -15.72 -4.97
CA ARG A 204 -4.16 -15.55 -5.46
C ARG A 204 -5.16 -15.38 -4.33
N ALA A 205 -4.68 -15.23 -3.09
CA ALA A 205 -5.49 -15.22 -1.88
C ALA A 205 -5.16 -13.97 -1.07
N PHE A 206 -6.16 -13.12 -0.88
CA PHE A 206 -5.99 -11.78 -0.33
C PHE A 206 -6.93 -11.57 0.85
N LEU A 207 -6.38 -11.05 1.94
CA LEU A 207 -7.12 -10.52 3.06
C LEU A 207 -6.99 -9.00 3.05
N VAL A 208 -8.07 -8.30 2.77
CA VAL A 208 -8.13 -6.84 2.78
C VAL A 208 -8.76 -6.39 4.10
N VAL A 209 -8.00 -5.65 4.91
CA VAL A 209 -8.45 -5.15 6.21
C VAL A 209 -8.69 -3.65 6.13
N ALA A 210 -9.94 -3.24 6.34
CA ALA A 210 -10.37 -1.86 6.37
C ALA A 210 -10.49 -1.32 7.81
N PRO A 211 -10.37 0.01 8.02
CA PRO A 211 -10.52 0.63 9.33
C PRO A 211 -11.95 0.48 9.90
N GLY A 212 -12.97 0.60 9.04
CA GLY A 212 -14.38 0.58 9.43
C GLY A 212 -15.28 -0.04 8.37
N ILE A 213 -16.55 -0.27 8.76
CA ILE A 213 -17.55 -0.92 7.89
C ILE A 213 -17.85 -0.11 6.62
N THR A 214 -17.89 1.22 6.71
CA THR A 214 -18.14 2.09 5.55
C THR A 214 -17.06 1.97 4.49
N ILE A 215 -15.78 1.87 4.90
CA ILE A 215 -14.67 1.67 3.95
C ILE A 215 -14.68 0.25 3.42
N LYS A 216 -14.91 -0.75 4.28
CA LYS A 216 -15.06 -2.15 3.88
C LYS A 216 -16.08 -2.30 2.75
N ASP A 217 -17.26 -1.71 2.87
CA ASP A 217 -18.31 -1.82 1.86
C ASP A 217 -17.94 -1.13 0.53
N ARG A 218 -17.20 -0.02 0.60
CA ARG A 218 -16.66 0.66 -0.59
C ARG A 218 -15.56 -0.13 -1.29
N LEU A 219 -14.79 -0.93 -0.56
CA LEU A 219 -13.74 -1.78 -1.12
C LEU A 219 -14.29 -2.99 -1.90
N ARG A 220 -15.62 -3.21 -1.96
CA ARG A 220 -16.25 -4.26 -2.77
C ARG A 220 -15.85 -4.23 -4.25
N VAL A 221 -15.47 -3.06 -4.76
CA VAL A 221 -14.91 -2.86 -6.11
C VAL A 221 -13.61 -3.63 -6.37
N LEU A 222 -12.95 -4.15 -5.33
CA LEU A 222 -11.82 -5.07 -5.43
C LEU A 222 -12.26 -6.51 -5.69
N GLN A 223 -13.54 -6.86 -5.56
CA GLN A 223 -14.04 -8.20 -5.89
C GLN A 223 -14.16 -8.33 -7.42
N PRO A 224 -13.49 -9.30 -8.06
CA PRO A 224 -13.55 -9.45 -9.51
C PRO A 224 -14.96 -9.68 -10.05
N GLY A 225 -15.82 -10.35 -9.27
CA GLY A 225 -17.22 -10.61 -9.63
C GLY A 225 -18.18 -9.45 -9.38
N ASP A 226 -17.72 -8.33 -8.81
CA ASP A 226 -18.56 -7.16 -8.60
C ASP A 226 -18.82 -6.43 -9.93
N PRO A 227 -20.06 -6.02 -10.25
CA PRO A 227 -20.37 -5.28 -11.48
C PRO A 227 -19.57 -3.98 -11.64
N ASP A 228 -19.21 -3.34 -10.52
CA ASP A 228 -18.40 -2.13 -10.48
C ASP A 228 -16.91 -2.41 -10.25
N SER A 229 -16.45 -3.64 -10.49
CA SER A 229 -15.07 -4.03 -10.24
C SER A 229 -14.08 -3.14 -11.01
N TYR A 230 -13.02 -2.72 -10.32
CA TYR A 230 -12.03 -1.82 -10.91
C TYR A 230 -11.26 -2.47 -12.06
N TYR A 231 -11.12 -3.79 -12.08
CA TYR A 231 -10.40 -4.51 -13.12
C TYR A 231 -10.98 -4.26 -14.52
N ALA A 232 -12.30 -4.41 -14.65
CA ALA A 232 -13.00 -4.19 -15.92
C ALA A 232 -13.33 -2.70 -16.12
N LYS A 233 -13.94 -2.04 -15.13
CA LYS A 233 -14.47 -0.67 -15.27
C LYS A 233 -13.38 0.38 -15.52
N ARG A 234 -12.15 0.14 -15.05
CA ARG A 234 -10.99 1.03 -15.26
C ARG A 234 -9.96 0.44 -16.21
N GLU A 235 -10.31 -0.65 -16.89
CA GLU A 235 -9.43 -1.30 -17.89
C GLU A 235 -8.04 -1.60 -17.30
N LEU A 236 -7.94 -1.97 -16.01
CA LEU A 236 -6.64 -2.15 -15.34
C LEU A 236 -5.91 -3.41 -15.82
N VAL A 237 -6.62 -4.32 -16.48
CA VAL A 237 -6.13 -5.61 -16.93
C VAL A 237 -6.54 -5.82 -18.38
N PRO A 238 -5.65 -6.32 -19.26
CA PRO A 238 -6.03 -6.72 -20.61
C PRO A 238 -7.24 -7.68 -20.61
N ALA A 239 -8.16 -7.51 -21.55
CA ALA A 239 -9.43 -8.23 -21.56
C ALA A 239 -9.28 -9.77 -21.51
N ASP A 240 -8.25 -10.31 -22.17
CA ASP A 240 -7.94 -11.74 -22.20
C ASP A 240 -7.38 -12.29 -20.87
N LEU A 241 -6.90 -11.40 -19.98
CA LEU A 241 -6.40 -11.74 -18.66
C LEU A 241 -7.43 -11.55 -17.54
N LEU A 242 -8.57 -10.91 -17.81
CA LEU A 242 -9.66 -10.77 -16.83
C LEU A 242 -10.14 -12.12 -16.25
N PRO A 243 -10.30 -13.20 -17.04
CA PRO A 243 -10.68 -14.51 -16.49
C PRO A 243 -9.68 -15.06 -15.45
N GLU A 244 -8.41 -14.68 -15.53
CA GLU A 244 -7.40 -15.07 -14.55
C GLU A 244 -7.60 -14.33 -13.23
N VAL A 245 -7.95 -13.05 -13.29
CA VAL A 245 -8.25 -12.23 -12.09
C VAL A 245 -9.46 -12.76 -11.33
N HIS A 246 -10.48 -13.28 -12.03
CA HIS A 246 -11.65 -13.92 -11.39
C HIS A 246 -11.30 -15.13 -10.52
N LYS A 247 -10.10 -15.70 -10.64
CA LYS A 247 -9.63 -16.82 -9.81
C LYS A 247 -9.05 -16.35 -8.46
N ALA A 248 -8.99 -15.04 -8.22
CA ALA A 248 -8.62 -14.47 -6.92
C ALA A 248 -9.63 -14.87 -5.83
N LYS A 249 -9.12 -15.14 -4.63
CA LYS A 249 -9.92 -15.30 -3.42
C LYS A 249 -9.67 -14.09 -2.53
N ILE A 250 -10.66 -13.22 -2.41
CA ILE A 250 -10.51 -11.95 -1.69
C ILE A 250 -11.51 -11.91 -0.53
N VAL A 251 -11.01 -11.79 0.68
CA VAL A 251 -11.82 -11.51 1.87
C VAL A 251 -11.60 -10.06 2.26
N ILE A 252 -12.68 -9.27 2.27
CA ILE A 252 -12.66 -7.88 2.71
C ILE A 252 -13.32 -7.81 4.08
N THR A 253 -12.57 -7.39 5.09
CA THR A 253 -13.02 -7.34 6.49
C THR A 253 -12.57 -6.03 7.14
N ASN A 254 -12.92 -5.84 8.41
CA ASN A 254 -12.43 -4.72 9.21
C ASN A 254 -11.79 -5.21 10.52
N TYR A 255 -10.98 -4.37 11.16
CA TYR A 255 -10.26 -4.75 12.38
C TYR A 255 -11.16 -5.27 13.51
N HIS A 256 -12.36 -4.72 13.66
CA HIS A 256 -13.29 -5.17 14.70
C HIS A 256 -13.81 -6.60 14.47
N ALA A 257 -13.73 -7.12 13.24
CA ALA A 257 -14.14 -8.49 12.96
C ALA A 257 -13.27 -9.54 13.68
N PHE A 258 -11.99 -9.21 13.95
CA PHE A 258 -11.05 -10.08 14.65
C PHE A 258 -11.26 -10.15 16.16
N LYS A 259 -12.13 -9.30 16.74
CA LYS A 259 -12.50 -9.43 18.16
C LYS A 259 -13.23 -10.76 18.35
N LEU A 260 -12.78 -11.54 19.34
CA LEU A 260 -13.46 -12.77 19.76
C LEU A 260 -14.88 -12.44 20.22
N ARG A 261 -15.85 -13.19 19.73
CA ARG A 261 -17.27 -13.00 20.08
C ARG A 261 -17.70 -14.00 21.13
N GLU A 262 -18.73 -13.66 21.89
CA GLU A 262 -19.40 -14.66 22.73
C GLU A 262 -20.21 -15.59 21.82
N THR A 263 -20.02 -16.90 21.99
CA THR A 263 -20.73 -17.95 21.24
C THR A 263 -22.13 -18.20 21.80
N LEU A 264 -22.37 -17.81 23.06
CA LEU A 264 -23.64 -17.96 23.77
C LEU A 264 -23.96 -16.66 24.53
N PRO A 265 -25.00 -15.90 24.13
CA PRO A 265 -25.44 -14.74 24.89
C PRO A 265 -26.16 -15.22 26.16
N LEU A 266 -25.44 -15.32 27.27
CA LEU A 266 -26.01 -15.67 28.58
C LEU A 266 -26.20 -14.42 29.43
N ALA A 267 -27.40 -14.24 29.99
CA ALA A 267 -27.64 -13.23 31.00
C ALA A 267 -26.72 -13.45 32.22
N LYS A 268 -26.27 -12.37 32.88
CA LYS A 268 -25.31 -12.44 34.00
C LYS A 268 -25.74 -13.42 35.10
N GLY A 269 -27.05 -13.47 35.41
CA GLY A 269 -27.62 -14.38 36.42
C GLY A 269 -27.49 -15.86 36.03
N THR A 270 -27.86 -16.21 34.79
CA THR A 270 -27.75 -17.59 34.27
C THR A 270 -26.30 -18.05 34.16
N ARG A 271 -25.39 -17.14 33.79
CA ARG A 271 -23.94 -17.43 33.73
C ARG A 271 -23.39 -17.79 35.11
N SER A 272 -23.78 -17.04 36.15
CA SER A 272 -23.37 -17.29 37.53
C SER A 272 -23.95 -18.60 38.11
N LEU A 273 -25.15 -18.99 37.71
CA LEU A 273 -25.78 -20.25 38.12
C LEU A 273 -25.09 -21.47 37.50
N LEU A 274 -24.70 -21.37 36.22
CA LEU A 274 -24.02 -22.45 35.51
C LEU A 274 -22.56 -22.63 35.94
N THR A 275 -21.89 -21.57 36.42
CA THR A 275 -20.51 -21.66 36.96
C THR A 275 -20.43 -22.11 38.42
N GLY A 276 -21.56 -22.38 39.10
CA GLY A 276 -21.62 -22.56 40.55
C GLY A 276 -20.74 -23.67 41.15
N ARG A 277 -20.44 -24.77 40.45
CA ARG A 277 -19.58 -25.89 40.94
C ARG A 277 -18.75 -26.62 39.86
N GLY A 278 -18.65 -26.11 38.64
CA GLY A 278 -17.94 -26.75 37.52
C GLY A 278 -16.83 -25.88 36.91
N GLU A 279 -16.16 -26.40 35.89
CA GLU A 279 -15.18 -25.64 35.11
C GLU A 279 -15.81 -24.35 34.52
N LYS A 280 -15.00 -23.30 34.36
CA LYS A 280 -15.45 -22.03 33.78
C LYS A 280 -16.02 -22.28 32.38
N LEU A 281 -17.26 -21.85 32.15
CA LEU A 281 -17.90 -21.92 30.83
C LEU A 281 -17.08 -21.15 29.79
N LEU A 282 -16.44 -21.86 28.86
CA LEU A 282 -15.81 -21.31 27.67
C LEU A 282 -16.90 -20.84 26.70
N THR A 283 -17.29 -19.58 26.85
CA THR A 283 -18.37 -18.91 26.11
C THR A 283 -17.84 -17.93 25.09
N THR A 284 -16.52 -17.81 24.99
CA THR A 284 -15.82 -16.96 24.04
C THR A 284 -15.27 -17.82 22.91
N GLU A 285 -15.39 -17.33 21.69
CA GLU A 285 -14.83 -17.92 20.49
C GLU A 285 -13.32 -18.18 20.64
N THR A 286 -12.83 -19.31 20.15
CA THR A 286 -11.38 -19.56 20.03
C THR A 286 -10.79 -18.77 18.87
N GLU A 287 -9.47 -18.57 18.84
CA GLU A 287 -8.82 -17.92 17.69
C GLU A 287 -9.08 -18.65 16.37
N GLY A 288 -9.10 -19.98 16.40
CA GLY A 288 -9.44 -20.80 15.22
C GLY A 288 -10.87 -20.58 14.73
N GLN A 289 -11.85 -20.51 15.64
CA GLN A 289 -13.24 -20.19 15.30
C GLN A 289 -13.36 -18.76 14.74
N MET A 290 -12.64 -17.79 15.33
CA MET A 290 -12.60 -16.42 14.84
C MET A 290 -12.03 -16.35 13.43
N ILE A 291 -10.93 -17.05 13.16
CA ILE A 291 -10.33 -17.13 11.82
C ILE A 291 -11.32 -17.75 10.83
N GLN A 292 -12.00 -18.83 11.20
CA GLN A 292 -13.02 -19.46 10.36
C GLN A 292 -14.18 -18.50 10.05
N ARG A 293 -14.63 -17.71 11.04
CA ARG A 293 -15.68 -16.72 10.88
C ARG A 293 -15.25 -15.53 10.02
N VAL A 294 -14.04 -15.02 10.21
CA VAL A 294 -13.56 -13.79 9.55
C VAL A 294 -13.02 -14.06 8.16
N MET A 295 -12.29 -15.16 7.98
CA MET A 295 -11.55 -15.47 6.76
C MET A 295 -11.64 -16.95 6.36
N GLY A 296 -12.77 -17.60 6.63
CA GLY A 296 -12.99 -19.02 6.35
C GLY A 296 -12.68 -19.44 4.90
N SER A 297 -12.97 -18.59 3.91
CA SER A 297 -12.66 -18.88 2.50
C SER A 297 -11.17 -18.88 2.16
N LEU A 298 -10.32 -18.38 3.06
CA LEU A 298 -8.86 -18.40 2.94
C LEU A 298 -8.23 -19.55 3.74
N MET A 299 -9.02 -20.27 4.56
CA MET A 299 -8.50 -21.40 5.33
C MET A 299 -7.94 -22.49 4.41
N GLY A 300 -6.79 -23.04 4.80
CA GLY A 300 -6.08 -24.05 4.02
C GLY A 300 -5.31 -23.50 2.82
N ILE A 301 -5.44 -22.22 2.49
CA ILE A 301 -4.64 -21.59 1.44
C ILE A 301 -3.31 -21.10 2.03
N LYS A 302 -2.20 -21.50 1.39
CA LYS A 302 -0.86 -21.00 1.71
C LYS A 302 -0.58 -19.69 0.97
N ASN A 303 0.35 -18.89 1.48
CA ASN A 303 0.80 -17.62 0.88
C ASN A 303 -0.33 -16.57 0.75
N VAL A 304 -1.08 -16.32 1.83
CA VAL A 304 -2.09 -15.25 1.84
C VAL A 304 -1.38 -13.89 1.88
N MET A 305 -1.76 -12.99 0.97
CA MET A 305 -1.30 -11.60 1.00
C MET A 305 -2.30 -10.75 1.79
N VAL A 306 -1.81 -10.07 2.84
CA VAL A 306 -2.63 -9.16 3.64
C VAL A 306 -2.43 -7.73 3.15
N ILE A 307 -3.53 -7.09 2.74
CA ILE A 307 -3.57 -5.68 2.36
C ILE A 307 -4.27 -4.91 3.47
N ASN A 308 -3.53 -4.03 4.11
CA ASN A 308 -4.02 -3.20 5.18
C ASN A 308 -4.32 -1.79 4.65
N ASP A 309 -5.59 -1.39 4.64
CA ASP A 309 -5.96 0.01 4.41
C ASP A 309 -5.81 0.78 5.73
N GLU A 310 -5.02 1.86 5.70
CA GLU A 310 -4.68 2.69 6.86
C GLU A 310 -3.69 2.06 7.86
N ALA A 311 -2.61 1.46 7.33
CA ALA A 311 -1.51 0.91 8.12
C ALA A 311 -0.77 1.91 9.04
N HIS A 312 -1.12 3.20 9.02
CA HIS A 312 -0.58 4.19 9.98
C HIS A 312 -1.08 3.97 11.41
N HIS A 313 -2.12 3.13 11.60
CA HIS A 313 -2.54 2.64 12.91
C HIS A 313 -1.82 1.35 13.34
N CYS A 314 -0.87 0.83 12.56
CA CYS A 314 -0.16 -0.41 12.86
C CYS A 314 1.20 -0.21 13.55
N TYR A 315 1.47 0.97 14.08
CA TYR A 315 2.67 1.24 14.86
C TYR A 315 2.43 0.91 16.33
N ARG A 316 3.00 -0.23 16.75
CA ARG A 316 3.14 -0.77 18.11
C ARG A 316 1.86 -1.00 18.90
#